data_AF-A0AAW0DNM7-F1
#
_entry.id   AF-A0AAW0DNM7-F1
#
_cell.length_a   1.000
_cell.length_b   1.000
_cell.length_c   1.000
_cell.angle_alpha   90.00
_cell.angle_beta   90.00
_cell.angle_gamma   90.00
#
_symmetry.space_group_name_H-M   'P 1'
#
loop_
_entity.id
_entity.type
_entity.pdbx_description
1 polymer ?
#
loop_
_entity_poly.entity_id
_entity_poly.type
_entity_poly.pdbx_seq_one_letter_code
_entity_poly.pdbx_strand_id
1 'polypeptide(L)'
;MECKNCELFQRQFYCANCLRAHSQNFRIQTTHFASDLSEQKSKASKALATIEPNRIRRAQLAAQQARFDEVTNALARVKKECDKKRARLQTLRETLAARRRTLSAAKLLPTTPHQNQNISQNLIRMQRELNTLSSDIARARSGLVQELVEVFHVVEVGGRPSIRGNAGARGEWTIAELVLPVPGDIRRYPPDHINAVITHTIHFLTLLTFYLGPWSLNKLGVGTPWIGASRGGEHGGWAKWHTKHPLHVSSNPQQTSAAPSSSDWEPPTMISDSYTVSQPEPHAQNSFTTAITMLIYNVTYLAFTQSVDIPLAQAGEVLSNLWAVCCSPELGRRSHLTHPLLSAPTPPQFQLDFAQLLQSISSTPASRLRTLNSARRGITVPKKEERVEEEEDGWDLVEDESF
;
A
#
# COMPACT_ATOMS: atom_id res chain seq x y z
N MET A 1 5.01 -8.67 82.81
CA MET A 1 5.41 -9.87 83.58
C MET A 1 6.72 -10.36 82.99
N GLU A 2 7.78 -10.39 83.78
CA GLU A 2 9.10 -10.90 83.35
C GLU A 2 9.00 -12.39 83.05
N CYS A 3 9.54 -12.80 81.91
CA CYS A 3 9.78 -14.22 81.67
C CYS A 3 10.96 -14.66 82.55
N LYS A 4 10.72 -15.50 83.57
CA LYS A 4 11.74 -15.99 84.52
C LYS A 4 12.91 -16.78 83.89
N ASN A 5 12.89 -17.03 82.58
CA ASN A 5 13.94 -17.77 81.87
C ASN A 5 14.83 -16.90 80.98
N CYS A 6 14.42 -15.68 80.60
CA CYS A 6 15.19 -14.86 79.65
C CYS A 6 15.15 -13.34 79.88
N GLU A 7 14.47 -12.86 80.93
CA GLU A 7 14.60 -11.50 81.50
C GLU A 7 14.35 -10.28 80.56
N LEU A 8 13.82 -10.50 79.36
CA LEU A 8 13.56 -9.44 78.38
C LEU A 8 12.22 -8.73 78.63
N PHE A 9 12.26 -7.41 78.85
CA PHE A 9 11.08 -6.54 78.94
C PHE A 9 10.68 -5.98 77.57
N GLN A 10 9.78 -6.67 76.86
CA GLN A 10 8.91 -6.02 75.87
C GLN A 10 7.45 -6.34 76.21
N ARG A 11 6.54 -5.42 75.87
CA ARG A 11 5.16 -5.41 76.35
C ARG A 11 4.32 -6.63 75.92
N GLN A 12 4.75 -7.42 74.93
CA GLN A 12 4.11 -8.70 74.57
C GLN A 12 5.11 -9.68 73.94
N PHE A 13 5.88 -10.41 74.76
CA PHE A 13 6.59 -11.60 74.28
C PHE A 13 5.75 -12.86 74.54
N TYR A 14 5.47 -13.62 73.48
CA TYR A 14 4.85 -14.94 73.58
C TYR A 14 5.93 -15.99 73.87
N CYS A 15 5.69 -16.91 74.81
CA CYS A 15 6.59 -18.05 74.99
C CYS A 15 6.48 -19.03 73.80
N ALA A 16 7.47 -19.90 73.64
CA ALA A 16 7.51 -20.87 72.53
C ALA A 16 6.27 -21.79 72.45
N ASN A 17 5.58 -22.02 73.58
CA ASN A 17 4.34 -22.79 73.62
C ASN A 17 3.13 -21.96 73.15
N CYS A 18 3.05 -20.68 73.55
CA CYS A 18 2.01 -19.77 73.08
C CYS A 18 2.13 -19.50 71.58
N LEU A 19 3.35 -19.32 71.04
CA LEU A 19 3.55 -19.19 69.59
C LEU A 19 3.14 -20.46 68.84
N ARG A 20 3.47 -21.65 69.37
CA ARG A 20 3.03 -22.92 68.79
C ARG A 20 1.50 -23.04 68.79
N ALA A 21 0.84 -22.74 69.91
CA ALA A 21 -0.62 -22.75 70.01
C ALA A 21 -1.27 -21.75 69.04
N HIS A 22 -0.76 -20.51 68.93
CA HIS A 22 -1.26 -19.54 67.95
C HIS A 22 -1.06 -20.01 66.51
N SER A 23 0.12 -20.53 66.17
CA SER A 23 0.38 -21.03 64.81
C SER A 23 -0.54 -22.21 64.45
N GLN A 24 -0.83 -23.09 65.40
CA GLN A 24 -1.78 -24.19 65.24
C GLN A 24 -3.22 -23.68 65.07
N ASN A 25 -3.64 -22.71 65.90
CA ASN A 25 -4.96 -22.08 65.77
C ASN A 25 -5.13 -21.39 64.41
N PHE A 26 -4.12 -20.67 63.93
CA PHE A 26 -4.15 -20.07 62.59
C PHE A 26 -4.27 -21.14 61.50
N ARG A 27 -3.51 -22.23 61.58
CA ARG A 27 -3.64 -23.35 60.62
C ARG A 27 -5.04 -23.94 60.64
N ILE A 28 -5.62 -24.19 61.81
CA ILE A 28 -6.99 -24.72 61.96
C ILE A 28 -7.99 -23.74 61.35
N GLN A 29 -7.88 -22.44 61.62
CA GLN A 29 -8.73 -21.41 61.04
C GLN A 29 -8.59 -21.35 59.51
N THR A 30 -7.36 -21.37 58.98
CA THR A 30 -7.13 -21.40 57.53
C THR A 30 -7.75 -22.64 56.90
N THR A 31 -7.63 -23.82 57.52
CA THR A 31 -8.27 -25.05 57.00
C THR A 31 -9.79 -24.98 57.06
N HIS A 32 -10.36 -24.39 58.11
CA HIS A 32 -11.80 -24.17 58.23
C HIS A 32 -12.31 -23.24 57.12
N PHE A 33 -11.71 -22.06 56.97
CA PHE A 33 -12.11 -21.11 55.92
C PHE A 33 -11.88 -21.64 54.51
N ALA A 34 -10.83 -22.44 54.30
CA ALA A 34 -10.61 -23.13 53.03
C ALA A 34 -11.74 -24.13 52.73
N SER A 35 -12.19 -24.89 53.73
CA SER A 35 -13.34 -25.80 53.60
C SER A 35 -14.63 -25.04 53.30
N ASP A 36 -14.93 -23.98 54.05
CA ASP A 36 -16.13 -23.16 53.84
C ASP A 36 -16.14 -22.57 52.42
N LEU A 37 -15.02 -22.03 51.98
CA LEU A 37 -14.87 -21.49 50.63
C LEU A 37 -15.08 -22.57 49.58
N SER A 38 -14.57 -23.79 49.78
CA SER A 38 -14.79 -24.92 48.87
C SER A 38 -16.26 -25.34 48.81
N GLU A 39 -16.96 -25.32 49.95
CA GLU A 39 -18.39 -25.63 50.02
C GLU A 39 -19.22 -24.56 49.30
N GLN A 40 -18.91 -23.27 49.53
CA GLN A 40 -19.58 -22.16 48.84
C GLN A 40 -19.31 -22.19 47.33
N LYS A 41 -18.07 -22.49 46.91
CA LYS A 41 -17.76 -22.70 45.49
C LYS A 41 -18.55 -23.87 44.91
N SER A 42 -18.66 -24.99 45.61
CA SER A 42 -19.44 -26.15 45.16
C SER A 42 -20.93 -25.80 45.01
N LYS A 43 -21.50 -25.08 45.98
CA LYS A 43 -22.89 -24.60 45.92
C LYS A 43 -23.12 -23.67 44.73
N ALA A 44 -22.22 -22.70 44.53
CA ALA A 44 -22.27 -21.78 43.39
C ALA A 44 -22.14 -22.52 42.05
N SER A 45 -21.20 -23.46 41.92
CA SER A 45 -21.04 -24.27 40.71
C SER A 45 -22.27 -25.13 40.41
N LYS A 46 -22.91 -25.72 41.42
CA LYS A 46 -24.16 -26.48 41.24
C LYS A 46 -25.32 -25.58 40.80
N ALA A 47 -25.42 -24.38 41.38
CA ALA A 47 -26.43 -23.40 40.98
C ALA A 47 -26.20 -22.87 39.56
N LEU A 48 -24.95 -22.69 39.14
CA LEU A 48 -24.62 -22.32 37.77
C LEU A 48 -24.93 -23.44 36.78
N ALA A 49 -24.65 -24.71 37.14
CA ALA A 49 -24.88 -25.86 36.26
C ALA A 49 -26.35 -25.99 35.80
N THR A 50 -27.31 -25.55 36.61
CA THR A 50 -28.74 -25.59 36.25
C THR A 50 -29.16 -24.42 35.34
N ILE A 51 -28.47 -23.28 35.42
CA ILE A 51 -28.80 -22.05 34.68
C ILE A 51 -28.07 -22.00 33.33
N GLU A 52 -26.84 -22.52 33.28
CA GLU A 52 -25.97 -22.46 32.11
C GLU A 52 -26.60 -22.96 30.80
N PRO A 53 -27.28 -24.13 30.73
CA PRO A 53 -27.88 -24.58 29.46
C PRO A 53 -28.96 -23.61 28.94
N ASN A 54 -29.75 -23.00 29.83
CA ASN A 54 -30.75 -22.00 29.44
C ASN A 54 -30.13 -20.68 29.00
N ARG A 55 -28.98 -20.31 29.57
CA ARG A 55 -28.20 -19.15 29.15
C ARG A 55 -27.61 -19.37 27.75
N ILE A 56 -26.98 -20.53 27.53
CA ILE A 56 -26.43 -20.93 26.22
C ILE A 56 -27.54 -20.95 25.17
N ARG A 57 -28.70 -21.57 25.46
CA ARG A 57 -29.83 -21.62 24.52
C ARG A 57 -30.34 -20.21 24.15
N ARG A 58 -30.47 -19.31 25.13
CA ARG A 58 -30.87 -17.91 24.87
C ARG A 58 -29.82 -17.17 24.02
N ALA A 59 -28.53 -17.36 24.31
CA ALA A 59 -27.46 -16.78 23.53
C ALA A 59 -27.47 -17.31 22.08
N GLN A 60 -27.69 -18.61 21.88
CA GLN A 60 -27.81 -19.22 20.55
C GLN A 60 -29.01 -18.69 19.78
N LEU A 61 -30.19 -18.57 20.41
CA LEU A 61 -31.37 -17.99 19.77
C LEU A 61 -31.16 -16.52 19.40
N ALA A 62 -30.55 -15.73 20.28
CA ALA A 62 -30.21 -14.34 19.99
C ALA A 62 -29.24 -14.23 18.81
N ALA A 63 -28.22 -15.08 18.75
CA ALA A 63 -27.27 -15.12 17.64
C ALA A 63 -27.93 -15.54 16.31
N GLN A 64 -28.84 -16.51 16.35
CA GLN A 64 -29.61 -16.92 15.16
C GLN A 64 -30.55 -15.81 14.68
N GLN A 65 -31.22 -15.12 15.60
CA GLN A 65 -32.08 -13.97 15.28
C GLN A 65 -31.27 -12.84 14.64
N ALA A 66 -30.11 -12.49 15.20
CA ALA A 66 -29.23 -11.47 14.64
C ALA A 66 -28.80 -11.81 13.20
N ARG A 67 -28.43 -13.07 12.92
CA ARG A 67 -28.11 -13.52 11.56
C ARG A 67 -29.31 -13.46 10.62
N PHE A 68 -30.50 -13.80 11.08
CA PHE A 68 -31.71 -13.69 10.27
C PHE A 68 -32.01 -12.23 9.89
N ASP A 69 -31.88 -11.32 10.85
CA ASP A 69 -32.08 -9.88 10.62
C ASP A 69 -31.03 -9.32 9.67
N GLU A 70 -29.76 -9.73 9.81
CA GLU A 70 -28.67 -9.39 8.89
C GLU A 70 -28.97 -9.82 7.45
N VAL A 71 -29.34 -11.08 7.24
CA VAL A 71 -29.69 -11.61 5.91
C VAL A 71 -30.93 -10.91 5.33
N THR A 72 -31.93 -10.63 6.17
CA THR A 72 -33.13 -9.91 5.76
C THR A 72 -32.81 -8.48 5.29
N ASN A 73 -31.92 -7.79 6.03
CA ASN A 73 -31.45 -6.46 5.66
C ASN A 73 -30.60 -6.49 4.38
N ALA A 74 -29.72 -7.47 4.22
CA ALA A 74 -28.93 -7.66 3.00
C ALA A 74 -29.85 -7.91 1.79
N LEU A 75 -30.87 -8.76 1.92
CA LEU A 75 -31.85 -9.00 0.86
C LEU A 75 -32.61 -7.72 0.47
N ALA A 76 -32.99 -6.90 1.46
CA ALA A 76 -33.65 -5.62 1.20
C ALA A 76 -32.75 -4.64 0.44
N ARG A 77 -31.46 -4.55 0.81
CA ARG A 77 -30.46 -3.75 0.08
C ARG A 77 -30.32 -4.22 -1.38
N VAL A 78 -30.14 -5.52 -1.59
CA VAL A 78 -30.00 -6.10 -2.94
C VAL A 78 -31.26 -5.90 -3.80
N LYS A 79 -32.46 -5.95 -3.22
CA LYS A 79 -33.70 -5.62 -3.96
C LYS A 79 -33.72 -4.16 -4.41
N LYS A 80 -33.39 -3.22 -3.51
CA LYS A 80 -33.32 -1.78 -3.81
C LYS A 80 -32.30 -1.47 -4.89
N GLU A 81 -31.13 -2.10 -4.82
CA GLU A 81 -30.07 -2.10 -5.82
C GLU A 81 -30.56 -2.57 -7.20
N CYS A 82 -31.25 -3.71 -7.26
CA CYS A 82 -31.80 -4.26 -8.50
C CYS A 82 -32.82 -3.33 -9.14
N ASP A 83 -33.69 -2.72 -8.34
CA ASP A 83 -34.70 -1.77 -8.83
C ASP A 83 -34.05 -0.47 -9.32
N LYS A 84 -33.01 0.03 -8.64
CA LYS A 84 -32.18 1.17 -9.12
C LYS A 84 -31.53 0.85 -10.46
N LYS A 85 -30.95 -0.35 -10.63
CA LYS A 85 -30.34 -0.82 -11.87
C LYS A 85 -31.38 -0.97 -13.00
N ARG A 86 -32.58 -1.50 -12.71
CA ARG A 86 -33.70 -1.58 -13.67
C ARG A 86 -34.18 -0.21 -14.14
N ALA A 87 -34.37 0.74 -13.22
CA ALA A 87 -34.75 2.11 -13.55
C ALA A 87 -33.70 2.79 -14.43
N ARG A 88 -32.41 2.65 -14.10
CA ARG A 88 -31.31 3.17 -14.93
C ARG A 88 -31.32 2.58 -16.34
N LEU A 89 -31.53 1.26 -16.47
CA LEU A 89 -31.62 0.61 -17.78
C LEU A 89 -32.81 1.12 -18.60
N GLN A 90 -33.95 1.38 -17.96
CA GLN A 90 -35.10 1.99 -18.63
C GLN A 90 -34.77 3.39 -19.17
N THR A 91 -34.18 4.27 -18.35
CA THR A 91 -33.75 5.61 -18.77
C THR A 91 -32.74 5.55 -19.93
N LEU A 92 -31.79 4.61 -19.89
CA LEU A 92 -30.82 4.42 -20.97
C LEU A 92 -31.49 3.96 -22.27
N ARG A 93 -32.46 3.05 -22.20
CA ARG A 93 -33.24 2.60 -23.35
C ARG A 93 -34.05 3.74 -23.96
N GLU A 94 -34.70 4.56 -23.14
CA GLU A 94 -35.46 5.74 -23.57
C GLU A 94 -34.54 6.77 -24.23
N THR A 95 -33.37 7.04 -23.63
CA THR A 95 -32.36 7.96 -24.20
C THR A 95 -31.84 7.47 -25.54
N LEU A 96 -31.57 6.18 -25.67
CA LEU A 96 -31.09 5.57 -26.92
C LEU A 96 -32.19 5.64 -27.99
N ALA A 97 -33.44 5.32 -27.64
CA ALA A 97 -34.58 5.44 -28.53
C ALA A 97 -34.81 6.90 -28.99
N ALA A 98 -34.63 7.88 -28.10
CA ALA A 98 -34.67 9.30 -28.45
C ALA A 98 -33.56 9.68 -29.45
N ARG A 99 -32.31 9.30 -29.18
CA ARG A 99 -31.17 9.54 -30.10
C ARG A 99 -31.38 8.90 -31.47
N ARG A 100 -31.91 7.66 -31.52
CA ARG A 100 -32.25 6.98 -32.79
C ARG A 100 -33.27 7.78 -33.59
N ARG A 101 -34.32 8.30 -32.94
CA ARG A 101 -35.32 9.17 -33.57
C ARG A 101 -34.71 10.49 -34.08
N THR A 102 -33.84 11.12 -33.30
CA THR A 102 -33.14 12.34 -33.72
C THR A 102 -32.23 12.08 -34.92
N LEU A 103 -31.46 10.98 -34.90
CA LEU A 103 -30.59 10.61 -36.02
C LEU A 103 -31.40 10.24 -37.27
N SER A 104 -32.52 9.54 -37.14
CA SER A 104 -33.39 9.27 -38.30
C SER A 104 -33.99 10.54 -38.87
N ALA A 105 -34.39 11.50 -38.02
CA ALA A 105 -34.88 12.80 -38.48
C ALA A 105 -33.78 13.61 -39.18
N ALA A 106 -32.56 13.61 -38.64
CA ALA A 106 -31.42 14.29 -39.24
C ALA A 106 -31.02 13.70 -40.60
N LYS A 107 -31.14 12.38 -40.78
CA LYS A 107 -30.89 11.70 -42.08
C LYS A 107 -31.87 12.11 -43.19
N LEU A 108 -33.06 12.60 -42.83
CA LEU A 108 -34.06 13.06 -43.80
C LEU A 108 -33.81 14.51 -44.25
N LEU A 109 -32.89 15.24 -43.63
CA LEU A 109 -32.51 16.57 -44.07
C LEU A 109 -31.70 16.47 -45.39
N PRO A 110 -32.12 17.15 -46.47
CA PRO A 110 -31.39 17.13 -47.72
C PRO A 110 -30.01 17.77 -47.53
N THR A 111 -28.95 16.96 -47.65
CA THR A 111 -27.56 17.44 -47.62
C THR A 111 -27.27 18.19 -48.91
N THR A 112 -27.27 19.53 -48.84
CA THR A 112 -26.84 20.34 -49.97
C THR A 112 -25.32 20.23 -50.13
N PRO A 113 -24.79 20.02 -51.34
CA PRO A 113 -23.36 19.78 -51.57
C PRO A 113 -22.46 20.95 -51.14
N HIS A 114 -22.99 22.18 -51.13
CA HIS A 114 -22.28 23.36 -50.60
C HIS A 114 -22.07 23.31 -49.07
N GLN A 115 -22.96 22.67 -48.32
CA GLN A 115 -22.86 22.56 -46.86
C GLN A 115 -21.71 21.62 -46.45
N ASN A 116 -21.49 20.53 -47.20
CA ASN A 116 -20.42 19.56 -46.91
C ASN A 116 -19.01 20.15 -47.07
N GLN A 117 -18.81 21.05 -48.04
CA GLN A 117 -17.52 21.74 -48.22
C GLN A 117 -17.23 22.68 -47.03
N ASN A 118 -18.23 23.44 -46.59
CA ASN A 118 -18.10 24.32 -45.42
C ASN A 118 -17.83 23.52 -44.13
N ILE A 119 -18.49 22.36 -43.95
CA ILE A 119 -18.25 21.48 -42.80
C ILE A 119 -16.81 20.95 -42.82
N SER A 120 -16.31 20.48 -43.97
CA SER A 120 -14.93 19.99 -44.08
C SER A 120 -13.89 21.09 -43.77
N GLN A 121 -14.09 22.30 -44.30
CA GLN A 121 -13.22 23.44 -43.99
C GLN A 121 -13.26 23.82 -42.51
N ASN A 122 -14.44 23.83 -41.90
CA ASN A 122 -14.60 24.08 -40.47
C ASN A 122 -13.94 23.00 -39.62
N LEU A 123 -14.06 21.72 -39.99
CA LEU A 123 -13.37 20.61 -39.29
C LEU A 123 -11.86 20.75 -39.37
N ILE A 124 -11.31 21.09 -40.54
CA ILE A 124 -9.88 21.31 -40.72
C ILE A 124 -9.41 22.50 -39.86
N ARG A 125 -10.20 23.60 -39.83
CA ARG A 125 -9.90 24.77 -38.99
C ARG A 125 -9.92 24.41 -37.51
N MET A 126 -10.96 23.74 -37.04
CA MET A 126 -11.09 23.30 -35.64
C MET A 126 -9.97 22.34 -35.26
N GLN A 127 -9.57 21.43 -36.15
CA GLN A 127 -8.43 20.53 -35.92
C GLN A 127 -7.12 21.32 -35.76
N ARG A 128 -6.89 22.36 -36.58
CA ARG A 128 -5.71 23.22 -36.44
C ARG A 128 -5.75 24.00 -35.11
N GLU A 129 -6.89 24.57 -34.77
CA GLU A 129 -7.07 25.31 -33.51
C GLU A 129 -6.82 24.40 -32.28
N LEU A 130 -7.35 23.17 -32.30
CA LEU A 130 -7.08 22.15 -31.29
C LEU A 130 -5.60 21.76 -31.21
N ASN A 131 -4.94 21.58 -32.35
CA ASN A 131 -3.51 21.26 -32.40
C ASN A 131 -2.66 22.41 -31.83
N THR A 132 -3.00 23.67 -32.14
CA THR A 132 -2.33 24.85 -31.58
C THR A 132 -2.53 24.93 -30.07
N LEU A 133 -3.77 24.79 -29.59
CA LEU A 133 -4.07 24.82 -28.15
C LEU A 133 -3.39 23.66 -27.40
N SER A 134 -3.35 22.47 -27.99
CA SER A 134 -2.61 21.32 -27.44
C SER A 134 -1.10 21.62 -27.31
N SER A 135 -0.51 22.25 -28.33
CA SER A 135 0.89 22.69 -28.32
C SER A 135 1.16 23.74 -27.25
N ASP A 136 0.25 24.71 -27.09
CA ASP A 136 0.38 25.77 -26.07
C ASP A 136 0.26 25.21 -24.65
N ILE A 137 -0.66 24.26 -24.42
CA ILE A 137 -0.77 23.54 -23.14
C ILE A 137 0.50 22.73 -22.86
N ALA A 138 1.02 22.00 -23.85
CA ALA A 138 2.25 21.22 -23.69
C ALA A 138 3.44 22.12 -23.35
N ARG A 139 3.54 23.30 -23.98
CA ARG A 139 4.56 24.32 -23.66
C ARG A 139 4.39 24.86 -22.24
N ALA A 140 3.17 25.19 -21.82
CA ALA A 140 2.90 25.67 -20.46
C ALA A 140 3.29 24.62 -19.41
N ARG A 141 2.96 23.34 -19.64
CA ARG A 141 3.38 22.22 -18.79
C ARG A 141 4.88 22.05 -18.75
N SER A 142 5.55 22.18 -19.89
CA SER A 142 7.01 22.10 -19.96
C SER A 142 7.63 23.19 -19.08
N GLY A 143 7.11 24.42 -19.12
CA GLY A 143 7.53 25.49 -18.21
C GLY A 143 7.35 25.13 -16.74
N LEU A 144 6.17 24.64 -16.34
CA LEU A 144 5.91 24.21 -14.95
C LEU A 144 6.84 23.07 -14.49
N VAL A 145 7.17 22.14 -15.39
CA VAL A 145 8.09 21.04 -15.07
C VAL A 145 9.54 21.54 -14.93
N GLN A 146 9.96 22.54 -15.71
CA GLN A 146 11.28 23.15 -15.54
C GLN A 146 11.41 23.86 -14.18
N GLU A 147 10.40 24.65 -13.80
CA GLU A 147 10.33 25.26 -12.46
C GLU A 147 10.37 24.19 -11.35
N LEU A 148 9.67 23.06 -11.55
CA LEU A 148 9.67 21.95 -10.61
C LEU A 148 11.07 21.33 -10.45
N VAL A 149 11.77 21.11 -11.56
CA VAL A 149 13.16 20.60 -11.58
C VAL A 149 14.11 21.55 -10.84
N GLU A 150 13.95 22.86 -11.03
CA GLU A 150 14.72 23.89 -10.32
C GLU A 150 14.43 23.89 -8.82
N VAL A 151 13.16 23.91 -8.41
CA VAL A 151 12.76 23.90 -6.98
C VAL A 151 13.29 22.67 -6.25
N PHE A 152 13.21 21.49 -6.87
CA PHE A 152 13.73 20.26 -6.29
C PHE A 152 15.22 20.05 -6.51
N HIS A 153 15.91 20.95 -7.20
CA HIS A 153 17.34 20.87 -7.50
C HIS A 153 17.74 19.50 -8.07
N VAL A 154 17.00 18.99 -9.07
CA VAL A 154 17.32 17.71 -9.71
C VAL A 154 18.48 17.92 -10.67
N VAL A 155 19.70 17.54 -10.28
CA VAL A 155 20.92 17.81 -11.05
C VAL A 155 21.95 16.67 -10.99
N GLU A 156 22.74 16.53 -12.05
CA GLU A 156 23.94 15.66 -12.06
C GLU A 156 25.10 16.35 -11.33
N VAL A 157 25.64 15.70 -10.31
CA VAL A 157 26.83 16.13 -9.57
C VAL A 157 28.07 15.71 -10.34
N GLY A 158 28.87 16.68 -10.79
CA GLY A 158 30.12 16.38 -11.51
C GLY A 158 30.66 17.42 -12.48
N GLY A 159 30.02 18.60 -12.61
CA GLY A 159 30.49 19.69 -13.48
C GLY A 159 31.32 20.79 -12.80
N ARG A 160 31.30 20.92 -11.47
CA ARG A 160 32.12 21.89 -10.71
C ARG A 160 32.93 21.19 -9.61
N PRO A 161 34.21 21.54 -9.42
CA PRO A 161 34.98 21.10 -8.26
C PRO A 161 34.27 21.51 -6.96
N SER A 162 34.03 20.56 -6.06
CA SER A 162 33.37 20.85 -4.78
C SER A 162 34.31 21.66 -3.89
N ILE A 163 33.83 22.81 -3.40
CA ILE A 163 34.56 23.71 -2.47
C ILE A 163 34.76 23.08 -1.07
N ARG A 164 34.25 21.87 -0.81
CA ARG A 164 34.37 21.22 0.50
C ARG A 164 34.41 19.68 0.49
N GLY A 165 35.24 19.09 -0.38
CA GLY A 165 36.00 17.87 -0.04
C GLY A 165 35.32 16.49 -0.10
N ASN A 166 34.00 16.37 -0.25
CA ASN A 166 33.37 15.10 -0.60
C ASN A 166 32.93 15.14 -2.07
N ALA A 167 33.72 14.51 -2.94
CA ALA A 167 33.43 14.41 -4.36
C ALA A 167 32.27 13.41 -4.58
N GLY A 168 31.14 13.90 -5.09
CA GLY A 168 30.24 13.02 -5.83
C GLY A 168 30.99 12.51 -7.06
N ALA A 169 30.97 11.20 -7.32
CA ALA A 169 31.55 10.68 -8.53
C ALA A 169 30.77 11.25 -9.72
N ARG A 170 31.47 11.73 -10.74
CA ARG A 170 30.86 12.20 -12.00
C ARG A 170 29.81 11.19 -12.48
N GLY A 171 28.57 11.62 -12.64
CA GLY A 171 27.44 10.76 -13.01
C GLY A 171 26.43 10.47 -11.89
N GLU A 172 26.68 10.94 -10.66
CA GLU A 172 25.69 10.85 -9.58
C GLU A 172 24.61 11.91 -9.74
N TRP A 173 23.35 11.52 -9.57
CA TRP A 173 22.22 12.44 -9.62
C TRP A 173 21.72 12.74 -8.20
N THR A 174 21.38 14.02 -7.97
CA THR A 174 20.86 14.50 -6.69
C THR A 174 19.47 15.11 -6.84
N ILE A 175 18.71 15.08 -5.75
CA ILE A 175 17.45 15.81 -5.56
C ILE A 175 17.49 16.42 -4.17
N ALA A 176 17.24 17.73 -4.07
CA ALA A 176 17.41 18.52 -2.85
C ALA A 176 18.79 18.27 -2.19
N GLU A 177 19.84 18.23 -3.02
CA GLU A 177 21.24 17.95 -2.61
C GLU A 177 21.49 16.54 -2.05
N LEU A 178 20.50 15.64 -2.08
CA LEU A 178 20.62 14.26 -1.64
C LEU A 178 20.77 13.32 -2.84
N VAL A 179 21.79 12.44 -2.79
CA VAL A 179 21.99 11.40 -3.80
C VAL A 179 20.97 10.29 -3.59
N LEU A 180 20.25 9.89 -4.64
CA LEU A 180 19.40 8.69 -4.59
C LEU A 180 20.26 7.47 -4.96
N PRO A 181 20.60 6.59 -4.00
CA PRO A 181 21.40 5.42 -4.30
C PRO A 181 20.70 4.48 -5.28
N VAL A 182 21.48 3.93 -6.21
CA VAL A 182 21.06 2.80 -7.04
C VAL A 182 20.69 1.63 -6.11
N PRO A 183 19.69 0.79 -6.42
CA PRO A 183 19.22 -0.27 -5.52
C PRO A 183 20.28 -1.17 -4.88
N GLY A 184 21.37 -1.47 -5.61
CA GLY A 184 22.49 -2.26 -5.08
C GLY A 184 23.29 -1.56 -3.97
N ASP A 185 23.29 -0.22 -3.91
CA ASP A 185 24.08 0.58 -2.98
C ASP A 185 23.25 1.17 -1.84
N ILE A 186 21.94 0.96 -1.80
CA ILE A 186 21.05 1.49 -0.74
C ILE A 186 21.59 1.18 0.65
N ARG A 187 22.13 -0.04 0.88
CA ARG A 187 22.64 -0.46 2.20
C ARG A 187 23.85 0.35 2.70
N ARG A 188 24.51 1.13 1.82
CA ARG A 188 25.68 1.96 2.18
C ARG A 188 25.29 3.31 2.77
N TYR A 189 24.02 3.73 2.62
CA TYR A 189 23.53 5.02 3.07
C TYR A 189 22.77 4.90 4.39
N PRO A 190 22.82 5.92 5.26
CA PRO A 190 21.98 5.97 6.46
C PRO A 190 20.49 5.88 6.12
N PRO A 191 19.65 5.18 6.92
CA PRO A 191 18.21 5.11 6.69
C PRO A 191 17.54 6.48 6.53
N ASP A 192 17.93 7.46 7.35
CA ASP A 192 17.37 8.82 7.29
C ASP A 192 17.66 9.51 5.94
N HIS A 193 18.84 9.29 5.37
CA HIS A 193 19.20 9.79 4.04
C HIS A 193 18.30 9.16 2.97
N ILE A 194 18.13 7.84 3.01
CA ILE A 194 17.30 7.09 2.05
C ILE A 194 15.84 7.54 2.13
N ASN A 195 15.31 7.68 3.35
CA ASN A 195 13.94 8.09 3.57
C ASN A 195 13.71 9.53 3.08
N ALA A 196 14.62 10.46 3.38
CA ALA A 196 14.53 11.84 2.91
C ALA A 196 14.54 11.92 1.37
N VAL A 197 15.50 11.26 0.71
CA VAL A 197 15.61 11.30 -0.76
C VAL A 197 14.42 10.63 -1.45
N ILE A 198 13.89 9.54 -0.89
CA ILE A 198 12.67 8.89 -1.40
C ILE A 198 11.46 9.82 -1.24
N THR A 199 11.29 10.48 -0.09
CA THR A 199 10.21 11.44 0.12
C THR A 199 10.27 12.58 -0.89
N HIS A 200 11.45 13.16 -1.13
CA HIS A 200 11.62 14.19 -2.16
C HIS A 200 11.30 13.65 -3.56
N THR A 201 11.75 12.43 -3.89
CA THR A 201 11.50 11.80 -5.19
C THR A 201 10.01 11.54 -5.42
N ILE A 202 9.28 11.04 -4.42
CA ILE A 202 7.84 10.80 -4.51
C ILE A 202 7.08 12.12 -4.66
N HIS A 203 7.48 13.16 -3.90
CA HIS A 203 6.85 14.47 -4.00
C HIS A 203 7.07 15.09 -5.39
N PHE A 204 8.30 15.04 -5.90
CA PHE A 204 8.61 15.46 -7.25
C PHE A 204 7.80 14.68 -8.30
N LEU A 205 7.78 13.34 -8.22
CA LEU A 205 7.03 12.49 -9.14
C LEU A 205 5.52 12.79 -9.10
N THR A 206 4.97 13.11 -7.93
CA THR A 206 3.56 13.46 -7.78
C THR A 206 3.25 14.78 -8.45
N LEU A 207 4.06 15.82 -8.23
CA LEU A 207 3.87 17.11 -8.89
C LEU A 207 4.10 17.00 -10.41
N LEU A 208 5.09 16.20 -10.83
CA LEU A 208 5.35 15.93 -12.23
C LEU A 208 4.14 15.27 -12.91
N THR A 209 3.62 14.18 -12.33
CA THR A 209 2.43 13.49 -12.86
C THR A 209 1.17 14.35 -12.78
N PHE A 210 1.05 15.23 -11.78
CA PHE A 210 -0.01 16.22 -11.70
C PHE A 210 0.06 17.24 -12.85
N TYR A 211 1.23 17.81 -13.14
CA TYR A 211 1.39 18.78 -14.23
C TYR A 211 1.25 18.15 -15.62
N LEU A 212 1.78 16.95 -15.82
CA LEU A 212 1.57 16.19 -17.05
C LEU A 212 0.13 15.70 -17.19
N GLY A 213 -0.58 15.64 -16.07
CA GLY A 213 -1.96 15.25 -15.95
C GLY A 213 -2.26 13.75 -15.75
N PRO A 214 -1.48 12.74 -16.20
CA PRO A 214 -1.98 11.38 -16.41
C PRO A 214 -2.68 10.75 -15.23
N TRP A 215 -2.33 11.12 -13.99
CA TRP A 215 -2.82 10.44 -12.79
C TRP A 215 -3.35 11.44 -11.76
N SER A 216 -4.63 11.30 -11.41
CA SER A 216 -5.11 11.77 -10.11
C SER A 216 -4.51 10.85 -9.04
N LEU A 217 -3.27 11.12 -8.65
CA LEU A 217 -2.70 10.48 -7.48
C LEU A 217 -3.52 10.95 -6.28
N ASN A 218 -4.37 10.07 -5.75
CA ASN A 218 -5.22 10.38 -4.60
C ASN A 218 -4.34 10.94 -3.46
N LYS A 219 -4.90 11.93 -2.74
CA LYS A 219 -4.28 12.73 -1.66
C LYS A 219 -3.09 12.01 -1.01
N LEU A 220 -1.87 12.50 -1.26
CA LEU A 220 -0.71 12.12 -0.49
C LEU A 220 -0.97 12.52 0.98
N GLY A 221 -1.14 11.52 1.84
CA GLY A 221 -1.20 11.74 3.27
C GLY A 221 0.16 12.18 3.82
N VAL A 222 0.13 12.96 4.89
CA VAL A 222 1.32 13.20 5.73
C VAL A 222 1.63 11.89 6.45
N GLY A 223 2.75 11.23 6.13
CA GLY A 223 3.13 9.97 6.77
C GLY A 223 4.14 9.16 5.97
N THR A 224 4.41 7.93 6.43
CA THR A 224 5.28 6.97 5.76
C THR A 224 4.73 6.67 4.36
N PRO A 225 5.51 6.83 3.28
CA PRO A 225 5.03 6.53 1.94
C PRO A 225 4.85 5.01 1.74
N TRP A 226 3.76 4.64 1.09
CA TRP A 226 3.46 3.25 0.70
C TRP A 226 3.18 3.20 -0.80
N ILE A 227 3.54 2.09 -1.43
CA ILE A 227 3.29 1.82 -2.84
C ILE A 227 2.70 0.43 -2.99
N GLY A 228 1.74 0.27 -3.89
CA GLY A 228 1.12 -1.01 -4.19
C GLY A 228 0.45 -0.94 -5.55
N ALA A 229 0.38 -2.07 -6.25
CA ALA A 229 -0.36 -2.16 -7.49
C ALA A 229 -1.86 -2.00 -7.24
N SER A 230 -2.55 -1.30 -8.15
CA SER A 230 -4.00 -1.46 -8.24
C SER A 230 -4.34 -2.89 -8.69
N ARG A 231 -5.52 -3.39 -8.33
CA ARG A 231 -6.04 -4.63 -8.96
C ARG A 231 -6.19 -4.36 -10.46
N GLY A 232 -5.40 -5.06 -11.27
CA GLY A 232 -5.35 -4.91 -12.73
C GLY A 232 -5.56 -6.26 -13.43
N GLY A 233 -5.80 -6.22 -14.73
CA GLY A 233 -5.83 -7.44 -15.54
C GLY A 233 -4.46 -8.14 -15.54
N GLU A 234 -4.43 -9.42 -15.91
CA GLU A 234 -3.27 -10.32 -15.82
C GLU A 234 -2.03 -9.91 -16.64
N HIS A 235 -2.10 -8.80 -17.37
CA HIS A 235 -1.06 -8.33 -18.29
C HIS A 235 -0.02 -7.47 -17.55
N GLY A 236 1.18 -8.02 -17.33
CA GLY A 236 2.37 -7.27 -16.89
C GLY A 236 3.02 -7.71 -15.58
N GLY A 237 2.56 -8.80 -14.95
CA GLY A 237 3.22 -9.39 -13.77
C GLY A 237 3.23 -8.53 -12.49
N TRP A 238 2.85 -7.26 -12.59
CA TRP A 238 2.76 -6.29 -11.49
C TRP A 238 1.43 -6.42 -10.71
N ALA A 239 0.36 -6.89 -11.36
CA ALA A 239 -0.98 -7.00 -10.75
C ALA A 239 -1.05 -7.92 -9.52
N LYS A 240 -0.15 -8.91 -9.42
CA LYS A 240 -0.06 -9.79 -8.24
C LYS A 240 0.47 -9.08 -7.00
N TRP A 241 1.11 -7.93 -7.14
CA TRP A 241 1.72 -7.17 -6.05
C TRP A 241 0.80 -6.04 -5.55
N HIS A 242 -0.45 -6.40 -5.24
CA HIS A 242 -1.47 -5.47 -4.79
C HIS A 242 -1.33 -5.10 -3.31
N THR A 243 -0.56 -5.87 -2.54
CA THR A 243 -0.21 -5.55 -1.15
C THR A 243 0.58 -4.24 -1.10
N LYS A 244 0.25 -3.38 -0.14
CA LYS A 244 0.99 -2.12 0.08
C LYS A 244 2.35 -2.43 0.70
N HIS A 245 3.41 -1.93 0.07
CA HIS A 245 4.79 -2.03 0.54
C HIS A 245 5.29 -0.65 0.99
N PRO A 246 5.97 -0.55 2.14
CA PRO A 246 6.48 0.72 2.64
C PRO A 246 7.73 1.14 1.84
N LEU A 247 7.76 2.40 1.42
CA LEU A 247 8.92 3.07 0.82
C LEU A 247 9.78 3.74 1.91
N HIS A 248 9.96 3.04 3.04
CA HIS A 248 10.68 3.56 4.20
C HIS A 248 11.57 2.48 4.82
N VAL A 249 12.82 2.84 5.07
CA VAL A 249 13.79 1.98 5.76
C VAL A 249 13.74 2.32 7.25
N SER A 250 13.27 1.39 8.07
CA SER A 250 13.31 1.56 9.53
C SER A 250 14.76 1.40 10.02
N SER A 251 15.23 2.36 10.82
CA SER A 251 16.49 2.26 11.56
C SER A 251 16.41 1.24 12.71
N ASN A 252 15.21 0.87 13.14
CA ASN A 252 14.98 -0.14 14.17
C ASN A 252 14.11 -1.31 13.65
N PRO A 253 14.68 -2.51 13.46
CA PRO A 253 13.93 -3.66 12.95
C PRO A 253 12.85 -4.20 13.92
N GLN A 254 12.74 -3.66 15.14
CA GLN A 254 11.80 -4.15 16.17
C GLN A 254 10.44 -3.42 16.23
N GLN A 255 10.18 -2.39 15.41
CA GLN A 255 8.97 -1.55 15.56
C GLN A 255 7.97 -1.56 14.38
N THR A 256 8.21 -2.32 13.31
CA THR A 256 7.31 -2.33 12.14
C THR A 256 6.24 -3.43 12.23
N SER A 257 5.19 -3.21 13.02
CA SER A 257 3.98 -4.04 12.98
C SER A 257 2.76 -3.30 13.53
N ALA A 258 2.36 -2.26 12.82
CA ALA A 258 0.97 -1.78 12.84
C ALA A 258 0.66 -1.19 11.46
N ALA A 259 0.17 -2.04 10.56
CA ALA A 259 -0.61 -1.53 9.44
C ALA A 259 -1.86 -0.84 10.02
N PRO A 260 -2.36 0.25 9.44
CA PRO A 260 -3.62 0.83 9.86
C PRO A 260 -4.75 -0.13 9.44
N SER A 261 -5.11 -1.04 10.33
CA SER A 261 -6.41 -1.70 10.30
C SER A 261 -7.46 -0.63 10.64
N SER A 262 -8.38 -0.41 9.71
CA SER A 262 -9.61 0.33 9.96
C SER A 262 -10.38 -0.39 11.07
N SER A 263 -10.32 0.13 12.30
CA SER A 263 -11.03 -0.41 13.45
C SER A 263 -12.37 0.30 13.64
N ASP A 264 -13.45 -0.37 13.26
CA ASP A 264 -14.73 -0.23 13.95
C ASP A 264 -14.63 -0.87 15.34
N TRP A 265 -15.32 -0.26 16.29
CA TRP A 265 -15.19 -0.50 17.72
C TRP A 265 -15.89 -1.79 18.17
N GLU A 266 -15.16 -2.69 18.82
CA GLU A 266 -15.75 -3.67 19.76
C GLU A 266 -14.96 -3.69 21.09
N PRO A 267 -15.65 -3.90 22.23
CA PRO A 267 -15.05 -3.80 23.57
C PRO A 267 -14.32 -5.10 24.00
N PRO A 268 -13.45 -5.03 25.03
CA PRO A 268 -12.48 -6.08 25.29
C PRO A 268 -13.05 -7.23 26.14
N THR A 269 -12.88 -8.46 25.69
CA THR A 269 -12.95 -9.67 26.52
C THR A 269 -11.54 -10.17 26.80
N MET A 270 -11.19 -10.22 28.09
CA MET A 270 -9.92 -10.75 28.56
C MET A 270 -9.93 -12.29 28.64
N ILE A 271 -8.69 -12.80 28.64
CA ILE A 271 -8.18 -14.12 29.05
C ILE A 271 -8.25 -15.24 27.99
N SER A 272 -7.12 -15.43 27.29
CA SER A 272 -6.53 -16.78 27.09
C SER A 272 -5.10 -16.64 26.58
N ASP A 273 -4.13 -17.02 27.43
CA ASP A 273 -2.72 -17.14 27.07
C ASP A 273 -2.54 -18.29 26.06
N SER A 274 -2.26 -17.93 24.81
CA SER A 274 -1.85 -18.83 23.75
C SER A 274 -0.43 -18.45 23.33
N TYR A 275 0.54 -19.30 23.69
CA TYR A 275 1.91 -19.26 23.20
C TYR A 275 1.93 -19.37 21.66
N THR A 276 1.96 -18.25 20.95
CA THR A 276 2.31 -18.22 19.53
C THR A 276 3.83 -18.26 19.42
N VAL A 277 4.34 -19.41 18.96
CA VAL A 277 5.71 -19.55 18.48
C VAL A 277 5.91 -18.55 17.36
N SER A 278 6.59 -17.44 17.66
CA SER A 278 6.88 -16.37 16.71
C SER A 278 7.91 -16.90 15.71
N GLN A 279 7.42 -17.30 14.54
CA GLN A 279 8.26 -17.59 13.38
C GLN A 279 8.99 -16.30 13.02
N PRO A 280 10.34 -16.29 12.91
CA PRO A 280 11.08 -15.06 12.64
C PRO A 280 10.76 -14.59 11.22
N GLU A 281 10.00 -13.51 11.08
CA GLU A 281 9.59 -12.95 9.78
C GLU A 281 10.79 -12.42 8.97
N PRO A 282 11.13 -13.02 7.82
CA PRO A 282 12.08 -12.45 6.87
C PRO A 282 11.44 -11.38 5.95
N HIS A 283 10.22 -10.91 6.25
CA HIS A 283 9.37 -10.18 5.29
C HIS A 283 9.72 -8.70 5.10
N ALA A 284 10.32 -8.03 6.09
CA ALA A 284 10.51 -6.57 6.03
C ALA A 284 11.48 -6.11 4.93
N GLN A 285 12.64 -6.77 4.75
CA GLN A 285 13.63 -6.38 3.73
C GLN A 285 13.13 -6.65 2.31
N ASN A 286 12.40 -7.75 2.11
CA ASN A 286 11.81 -8.07 0.81
C ASN A 286 10.71 -7.07 0.44
N SER A 287 10.02 -6.52 1.44
CA SER A 287 8.98 -5.52 1.24
C SER A 287 9.55 -4.20 0.69
N PHE A 288 10.65 -3.69 1.25
CA PHE A 288 11.28 -2.45 0.76
C PHE A 288 11.87 -2.61 -0.66
N THR A 289 12.56 -3.73 -0.94
CA THR A 289 13.09 -4.01 -2.29
C THR A 289 11.97 -4.08 -3.33
N THR A 290 10.83 -4.67 -2.98
CA THR A 290 9.64 -4.69 -3.84
C THR A 290 9.08 -3.28 -4.04
N ALA A 291 8.99 -2.49 -2.97
CA ALA A 291 8.52 -1.10 -3.01
C ALA A 291 9.38 -0.22 -3.94
N ILE A 292 10.72 -0.26 -3.79
CA ILE A 292 11.62 0.53 -4.64
C ILE A 292 11.58 0.05 -6.10
N THR A 293 11.40 -1.24 -6.33
CA THR A 293 11.19 -1.81 -7.67
C THR A 293 9.91 -1.27 -8.30
N MET A 294 8.81 -1.16 -7.54
CA MET A 294 7.57 -0.52 -8.02
C MET A 294 7.75 0.94 -8.36
N LEU A 295 8.51 1.68 -7.55
CA LEU A 295 8.83 3.08 -7.84
C LEU A 295 9.61 3.20 -9.15
N ILE A 296 10.65 2.38 -9.33
CA ILE A 296 11.43 2.33 -10.57
C ILE A 296 10.54 1.99 -11.77
N TYR A 297 9.70 0.97 -11.63
CA TYR A 297 8.75 0.57 -12.68
C TYR A 297 7.83 1.74 -13.07
N ASN A 298 7.26 2.44 -12.11
CA ASN A 298 6.41 3.61 -12.37
C ASN A 298 7.16 4.75 -13.08
N VAL A 299 8.43 4.99 -12.72
CA VAL A 299 9.26 6.00 -13.38
C VAL A 299 9.57 5.60 -14.82
N THR A 300 9.93 4.34 -15.07
CA THR A 300 10.17 3.83 -16.43
C THR A 300 8.89 3.84 -17.28
N TYR A 301 7.74 3.54 -16.68
CA TYR A 301 6.45 3.63 -17.35
C TYR A 301 6.12 5.09 -17.69
N LEU A 302 6.32 6.02 -16.75
CA LEU A 302 6.14 7.45 -17.00
C LEU A 302 7.01 7.91 -18.17
N ALA A 303 8.28 7.50 -18.20
CA ALA A 303 9.19 7.81 -19.30
C ALA A 303 8.67 7.28 -20.64
N PHE A 304 8.22 6.03 -20.68
CA PHE A 304 7.60 5.45 -21.86
C PHE A 304 6.38 6.27 -22.34
N THR A 305 5.53 6.76 -21.42
CA THR A 305 4.39 7.61 -21.79
C THR A 305 4.82 8.96 -22.38
N GLN A 306 6.01 9.46 -22.03
CA GLN A 306 6.60 10.68 -22.58
C GLN A 306 7.58 10.39 -23.73
N SER A 307 7.48 9.21 -24.34
CA SER A 307 8.28 8.77 -25.48
C SER A 307 9.79 8.70 -25.20
N VAL A 308 10.17 8.47 -23.94
CA VAL A 308 11.55 8.21 -23.51
C VAL A 308 11.69 6.72 -23.26
N ASP A 309 12.58 6.06 -24.01
CA ASP A 309 12.86 4.63 -23.88
C ASP A 309 13.99 4.41 -22.88
N ILE A 310 13.75 3.58 -21.85
CA ILE A 310 14.72 3.29 -20.80
C ILE A 310 15.03 1.79 -20.82
N PRO A 311 16.27 1.39 -21.14
CA PRO A 311 16.64 -0.01 -21.11
C PRO A 311 16.67 -0.54 -19.67
N LEU A 312 16.40 -1.83 -19.48
CA LEU A 312 16.41 -2.51 -18.16
C LEU A 312 17.70 -2.23 -17.36
N ALA A 313 18.85 -2.12 -18.03
CA ALA A 313 20.14 -1.84 -17.40
C ALA A 313 20.23 -0.45 -16.73
N GLN A 314 19.44 0.52 -17.19
CA GLN A 314 19.41 1.90 -16.68
C GLN A 314 18.15 2.17 -15.85
N ALA A 315 17.24 1.20 -15.71
CA ALA A 315 15.99 1.38 -14.97
C ALA A 315 16.25 1.86 -13.53
N GLY A 316 17.31 1.38 -12.88
CA GLY A 316 17.69 1.79 -11.52
C GLY A 316 18.14 3.24 -11.35
N GLU A 317 18.46 3.97 -12.43
CA GLU A 317 18.91 5.37 -12.40
C GLU A 317 17.74 6.36 -12.33
N VAL A 318 16.93 6.26 -11.27
CA VAL A 318 15.63 6.95 -11.15
C VAL A 318 15.69 8.45 -11.44
N LEU A 319 16.63 9.19 -10.85
CA LEU A 319 16.72 10.65 -11.04
C LEU A 319 17.18 11.04 -12.45
N SER A 320 18.13 10.29 -13.03
CA SER A 320 18.57 10.45 -14.42
C SER A 320 17.40 10.25 -15.39
N ASN A 321 16.62 9.19 -15.15
CA ASN A 321 15.43 8.87 -15.92
C ASN A 321 14.36 9.95 -15.80
N LEU A 322 14.10 10.46 -14.59
CA LEU A 322 13.16 11.57 -14.36
C LEU A 322 13.62 12.86 -15.05
N TRP A 323 14.91 13.16 -15.01
CA TRP A 323 15.49 14.29 -15.75
C TRP A 323 15.27 14.13 -17.27
N ALA A 324 15.55 12.95 -17.83
CA ALA A 324 15.32 12.66 -19.23
C ALA A 324 13.85 12.85 -19.64
N VAL A 325 12.91 12.46 -18.76
CA VAL A 325 11.49 12.77 -18.94
C VAL A 325 11.25 14.28 -18.99
N CYS A 326 11.77 15.03 -18.03
CA CYS A 326 11.58 16.49 -17.95
C CYS A 326 12.19 17.25 -19.14
N CYS A 327 13.19 16.65 -19.80
CA CYS A 327 13.82 17.20 -21.01
C CYS A 327 13.24 16.64 -22.32
N SER A 328 12.21 15.79 -22.27
CA SER A 328 11.62 15.20 -23.48
C SER A 328 11.01 16.29 -24.38
N PRO A 329 11.26 16.28 -25.71
CA PRO A 329 10.62 17.22 -26.63
C PRO A 329 9.11 16.99 -26.75
N GLU A 330 8.63 15.81 -26.36
CA GLU A 330 7.21 15.43 -26.39
C GLU A 330 6.53 15.55 -25.02
N LEU A 331 7.18 16.19 -24.05
CA LEU A 331 6.68 16.36 -22.69
C LEU A 331 5.29 17.00 -22.68
N GLY A 332 4.34 16.32 -22.03
CA GLY A 332 2.98 16.82 -21.82
C GLY A 332 2.08 16.80 -23.06
N ARG A 333 2.58 16.43 -24.25
CA ARG A 333 1.77 16.29 -25.47
C ARG A 333 0.85 15.07 -25.42
N ARG A 334 1.33 14.00 -24.79
CA ARG A 334 0.59 12.74 -24.61
C ARG A 334 -0.24 12.71 -23.33
N SER A 335 -0.51 13.87 -22.72
CA SER A 335 -1.40 13.91 -21.56
C SER A 335 -2.78 13.38 -21.94
N HIS A 336 -3.29 12.45 -21.14
CA HIS A 336 -4.65 11.91 -21.13
C HIS A 336 -5.84 12.90 -21.24
N LEU A 337 -5.65 14.23 -21.22
CA LEU A 337 -6.72 15.21 -21.49
C LEU A 337 -6.95 15.48 -22.99
N THR A 338 -6.07 15.02 -23.89
CA THR A 338 -6.23 15.21 -25.35
C THR A 338 -6.64 13.95 -26.11
N HIS A 339 -6.67 12.78 -25.45
CA HIS A 339 -7.15 11.53 -26.05
C HIS A 339 -8.19 10.84 -25.14
N PRO A 340 -9.45 10.67 -25.59
CA PRO A 340 -10.61 10.39 -24.74
C PRO A 340 -10.69 8.97 -24.13
N LEU A 341 -9.69 8.12 -24.30
CA LEU A 341 -9.68 6.77 -23.72
C LEU A 341 -8.27 6.48 -23.20
N LEU A 342 -8.13 6.42 -21.88
CA LEU A 342 -6.93 5.90 -21.24
C LEU A 342 -6.75 4.45 -21.70
N SER A 343 -5.61 4.14 -22.32
CA SER A 343 -5.21 2.75 -22.53
C SER A 343 -5.10 2.04 -21.19
N ALA A 344 -5.21 0.71 -21.18
CA ALA A 344 -4.90 -0.08 -20.00
C ALA A 344 -3.57 0.36 -19.37
N PRO A 345 -3.43 0.31 -18.03
CA PRO A 345 -2.32 0.91 -17.27
C PRO A 345 -0.94 0.44 -17.72
N THR A 346 -0.82 -0.68 -18.43
CA THR A 346 0.40 -1.09 -19.13
C THR A 346 0.02 -1.65 -20.50
N PRO A 347 0.22 -0.89 -21.59
CA PRO A 347 -0.09 -1.36 -22.92
C PRO A 347 0.99 -2.38 -23.35
N PRO A 348 0.68 -3.32 -24.27
CA PRO A 348 1.60 -4.41 -24.64
C PRO A 348 2.91 -3.92 -25.28
N GLN A 349 2.99 -2.66 -25.69
CA GLN A 349 4.22 -2.05 -26.21
C GLN A 349 5.24 -1.70 -25.11
N PHE A 350 4.83 -1.65 -23.84
CA PHE A 350 5.75 -1.46 -22.71
C PHE A 350 6.40 -2.81 -22.37
N GLN A 351 7.64 -3.00 -22.82
CA GLN A 351 8.33 -4.31 -22.78
C GLN A 351 8.92 -4.66 -21.42
N LEU A 352 9.01 -3.71 -20.49
CA LEU A 352 9.61 -3.94 -19.19
C LEU A 352 8.67 -4.80 -18.34
N ASP A 353 9.08 -6.02 -18.02
CA ASP A 353 8.35 -6.89 -17.10
C ASP A 353 8.76 -6.62 -15.64
N PHE A 354 7.77 -6.50 -14.76
CA PHE A 354 8.01 -6.20 -13.35
C PHE A 354 8.81 -7.32 -12.66
N ALA A 355 8.54 -8.59 -12.98
CA ALA A 355 9.25 -9.70 -12.34
C ALA A 355 10.73 -9.73 -12.76
N GLN A 356 11.03 -9.47 -14.03
CA GLN A 356 12.41 -9.30 -14.51
C GLN A 356 13.12 -8.13 -13.83
N LEU A 357 12.45 -6.99 -13.67
CA LEU A 357 13.00 -5.83 -12.97
C LEU A 357 13.30 -6.17 -11.50
N LEU A 358 12.35 -6.78 -10.79
CA LEU A 358 12.52 -7.20 -9.39
C LEU A 358 13.70 -8.17 -9.23
N GLN A 359 13.82 -9.13 -10.16
CA GLN A 359 14.93 -10.08 -10.17
C GLN A 359 16.27 -9.38 -10.43
N SER A 360 16.33 -8.42 -11.36
CA SER A 360 17.55 -7.66 -11.65
C SER A 360 18.02 -6.83 -10.44
N ILE A 361 17.09 -6.19 -9.73
CA ILE A 361 17.38 -5.39 -8.53
C ILE A 361 17.81 -6.30 -7.38
N SER A 362 17.13 -7.43 -7.18
CA SER A 362 17.43 -8.37 -6.09
C SER A 362 18.76 -9.12 -6.31
N SER A 363 19.15 -9.34 -7.56
CA SER A 363 20.36 -10.10 -7.94
C SER A 363 21.62 -9.26 -8.06
N THR A 364 21.57 -7.97 -7.69
CA THR A 364 22.74 -7.09 -7.69
C THR A 364 23.31 -6.97 -6.27
N PRO A 365 24.08 -7.95 -5.76
CA PRO A 365 24.88 -7.72 -4.56
C PRO A 365 25.94 -6.66 -4.92
N ALA A 366 26.12 -5.69 -4.02
CA ALA A 366 26.90 -4.46 -4.14
C ALA A 366 28.41 -4.60 -4.46
N SER A 367 28.88 -5.65 -5.14
CA SER A 367 30.31 -5.96 -5.30
C SER A 367 30.87 -5.95 -6.73
N ARG A 368 30.12 -5.55 -7.77
CA ARG A 368 30.73 -5.36 -9.10
C ARG A 368 31.42 -4.00 -9.24
N LEU A 369 32.34 -3.72 -8.33
CA LEU A 369 33.49 -2.88 -8.67
C LEU A 369 34.31 -3.65 -9.71
N ARG A 370 34.58 -2.97 -10.82
CA ARG A 370 35.39 -3.43 -11.95
C ARG A 370 36.69 -4.06 -11.48
N THR A 371 36.76 -5.39 -11.53
CA THR A 371 38.01 -6.11 -11.73
C THR A 371 37.83 -6.93 -13.00
N LEU A 372 38.28 -6.37 -14.13
CA LEU A 372 38.59 -7.16 -15.30
C LEU A 372 39.78 -8.05 -14.90
N ASN A 373 39.51 -9.31 -14.57
CA ASN A 373 40.39 -10.44 -14.89
C ASN A 373 39.81 -11.77 -14.39
N SER A 374 39.90 -12.75 -15.29
CA SER A 374 40.02 -14.20 -15.03
C SER A 374 38.76 -15.06 -14.81
N ALA A 375 38.43 -15.75 -15.90
CA ALA A 375 38.35 -17.20 -16.03
C ALA A 375 37.31 -18.03 -15.24
N ARG A 376 36.48 -18.72 -16.03
CA ARG A 376 36.08 -20.15 -15.95
C ARG A 376 35.97 -20.76 -14.55
N ARG A 377 34.73 -21.11 -14.18
CA ARG A 377 34.32 -22.49 -13.86
C ARG A 377 32.81 -22.54 -13.70
N GLY A 378 32.17 -23.50 -14.38
CA GLY A 378 30.76 -23.83 -14.14
C GLY A 378 30.60 -24.62 -12.85
N ILE A 379 29.34 -24.81 -12.44
CA ILE A 379 28.78 -26.04 -11.83
C ILE A 379 27.33 -25.79 -11.35
N THR A 380 26.46 -26.66 -11.86
CA THR A 380 25.19 -27.27 -11.36
C THR A 380 24.08 -26.46 -10.67
N VAL A 381 22.88 -26.69 -11.21
CA VAL A 381 21.55 -26.26 -10.74
C VAL A 381 20.87 -27.39 -9.94
N PRO A 382 20.27 -27.12 -8.76
CA PRO A 382 19.28 -28.01 -8.17
C PRO A 382 17.85 -27.55 -8.48
N LYS A 383 17.01 -28.50 -8.90
CA LYS A 383 15.59 -28.36 -9.22
C LYS A 383 14.77 -28.44 -7.93
N LYS A 384 13.91 -27.44 -7.67
CA LYS A 384 12.98 -27.41 -6.53
C LYS A 384 11.55 -27.54 -7.03
N GLU A 385 10.82 -28.52 -6.51
CA GLU A 385 9.40 -28.76 -6.76
C GLU A 385 8.53 -27.73 -6.02
N GLU A 386 7.54 -27.20 -6.73
CA GLU A 386 6.59 -26.18 -6.27
C GLU A 386 5.25 -26.87 -5.99
N ARG A 387 4.76 -26.71 -4.77
CA ARG A 387 3.50 -27.26 -4.26
C ARG A 387 2.40 -26.22 -4.50
N VAL A 388 1.41 -26.60 -5.31
CA VAL A 388 0.19 -25.82 -5.58
C VAL A 388 -0.69 -25.86 -4.33
N GLU A 389 -1.06 -24.69 -3.81
CA GLU A 389 -2.01 -24.50 -2.71
C GLU A 389 -3.31 -23.96 -3.33
N GLU A 390 -4.42 -24.66 -3.08
CA GLU A 390 -5.75 -24.38 -3.65
C GLU A 390 -6.33 -23.09 -3.05
N GLU A 391 -6.72 -22.15 -3.92
CA GLU A 391 -7.36 -20.88 -3.55
C GLU A 391 -8.86 -21.08 -3.28
N GLU A 392 -9.33 -20.69 -2.10
CA GLU A 392 -10.76 -20.49 -1.82
C GLU A 392 -11.21 -19.11 -2.35
N ASP A 393 -12.00 -19.15 -3.43
CA ASP A 393 -12.69 -18.03 -4.07
C ASP A 393 -13.65 -17.31 -3.10
N GLY A 394 -13.24 -16.16 -2.58
CA GLY A 394 -14.08 -15.21 -1.83
C GLY A 394 -14.20 -13.88 -2.57
N TRP A 395 -15.21 -13.73 -3.42
CA TRP A 395 -15.53 -12.46 -4.09
C TRP A 395 -16.25 -11.52 -3.12
N ASP A 396 -15.54 -10.52 -2.59
CA ASP A 396 -16.14 -9.43 -1.82
C ASP A 396 -16.14 -8.14 -2.65
N LEU A 397 -17.36 -7.67 -2.99
CA LEU A 397 -17.62 -6.44 -3.72
C LEU A 397 -17.62 -5.27 -2.73
N VAL A 398 -16.59 -4.42 -2.79
CA VAL A 398 -16.60 -3.14 -2.07
C VAL A 398 -17.50 -2.16 -2.84
N GLU A 399 -18.70 -1.94 -2.32
CA GLU A 399 -19.58 -0.86 -2.73
C GLU A 399 -19.12 0.45 -2.06
N ASP A 400 -18.45 1.32 -2.81
CA ASP A 400 -18.19 2.70 -2.37
C ASP A 400 -19.48 3.53 -2.46
N GLU A 401 -20.22 3.62 -1.36
CA GLU A 401 -21.19 4.69 -1.13
C GLU A 401 -20.47 5.97 -0.68
N SER A 402 -20.15 6.88 -1.61
CA SER A 402 -20.06 8.30 -1.26
C SER A 402 -20.17 9.24 -2.49
N PHE A 403 -21.23 10.06 -2.42
CA PHE A 403 -21.62 11.24 -3.22
C PHE A 403 -22.25 11.04 -4.61
#